data_AF-A0A1Y5RG84-F1
#
_entry.id   AF-A0A1Y5RG84-F1
#
_cell.length_a   1.000
_cell.length_b   1.000
_cell.length_c   1.000
_cell.angle_alpha   90.00
_cell.angle_beta   90.00
_cell.angle_gamma   90.00
#
_symmetry.space_group_name_H-M   'P 1'
#
loop_
_entity.id
_entity.type
_entity.pdbx_description
1 polymer ?
#
loop_
_entity_poly.entity_id
_entity_poly.type
_entity_poly.pdbx_seq_one_letter_code
_entity_poly.pdbx_strand_id
1 'polypeptide(L)' 'MINSVRSAIAKRARYSRTVREIQALDPQLAIEDLGIVTSDAQVLARQAVYGR' A
#
# COMPACT_ATOMS: atom_id res chain seq x y z
N MET A 1 -22.12 -13.86 -1.69
CA MET A 1 -21.08 -13.84 -2.74
C MET A 1 -20.82 -12.45 -3.34
N ILE A 2 -21.83 -11.72 -3.85
CA ILE A 2 -21.61 -10.37 -4.42
C ILE A 2 -20.87 -9.43 -3.45
N ASN A 3 -21.21 -9.47 -2.16
CA ASN A 3 -20.57 -8.64 -1.14
C ASN A 3 -19.10 -9.01 -0.90
N SER A 4 -18.71 -10.28 -1.00
CA SER A 4 -17.30 -10.69 -0.84
C SER A 4 -16.46 -10.30 -2.05
N VAL A 5 -17.01 -10.43 -3.27
CA VAL A 5 -16.34 -9.96 -4.50
C VAL A 5 -16.16 -8.44 -4.48
N ARG A 6 -17.20 -7.68 -4.13
CA ARG A 6 -17.12 -6.22 -3.98
C ARG A 6 -16.06 -5.81 -2.96
N SER A 7 -16.00 -6.49 -1.82
CA SER A 7 -15.01 -6.22 -0.77
C SER A 7 -13.58 -6.54 -1.25
N ALA A 8 -13.40 -7.63 -1.99
CA ALA A 8 -12.10 -7.99 -2.56
C ALA A 8 -11.61 -6.95 -3.58
N ILE A 9 -12.49 -6.49 -4.47
CA ILE A 9 -12.19 -5.42 -5.43
C ILE A 9 -11.81 -4.12 -4.70
N ALA A 10 -12.59 -3.73 -3.68
CA ALA A 10 -12.29 -2.53 -2.90
C ALA A 10 -10.93 -2.61 -2.18
N LYS A 11 -10.59 -3.78 -1.61
CA LYS A 11 -9.26 -4.02 -1.03
C LYS A 11 -8.17 -3.94 -2.10
N ARG A 12 -8.37 -4.53 -3.28
CA ARG A 12 -7.40 -4.48 -4.37
C ARG A 12 -7.15 -3.05 -4.86
N ALA A 13 -8.21 -2.25 -5.01
CA ALA A 13 -8.10 -0.84 -5.38
C ALA A 13 -7.31 -0.04 -4.34
N ARG A 14 -7.59 -0.24 -3.05
CA ARG A 14 -6.81 0.37 -1.96
C ARG A 14 -5.35 -0.04 -1.99
N TYR A 15 -5.06 -1.33 -2.13
CA TYR A 15 -3.69 -1.83 -2.24
C TYR A 15 -2.92 -1.16 -3.39
N SER A 16 -3.46 -1.16 -4.61
CA SER A 16 -2.80 -0.58 -5.77
C SER A 16 -2.60 0.94 -5.63
N ARG A 17 -3.53 1.63 -4.98
CA ARG A 17 -3.39 3.05 -4.66
C ARG A 17 -2.26 3.29 -3.65
N THR A 18 -2.23 2.56 -2.54
CA THR A 18 -1.22 2.70 -1.50
C THR A 18 0.18 2.39 -2.02
N VAL A 19 0.36 1.35 -2.87
CA VAL A 19 1.65 1.08 -3.50
C VAL A 19 2.14 2.30 -4.30
N ARG A 20 1.25 2.88 -5.12
CA ARG A 20 1.59 4.05 -5.93
C ARG A 20 1.93 5.26 -5.08
N GLU A 21 1.18 5.51 -4.01
CA GLU A 21 1.43 6.62 -3.09
C GLU A 21 2.79 6.49 -2.39
N ILE A 22 3.13 5.30 -1.89
CA ILE A 22 4.44 5.06 -1.25
C ILE A 22 5.58 5.21 -2.27
N GLN A 23 5.42 4.69 -3.48
CA GLN A 23 6.44 4.80 -4.54
C GLN A 23 6.63 6.22 -5.06
N ALA A 24 5.62 7.08 -4.91
CA ALA A 24 5.69 8.47 -5.32
C ALA A 24 6.37 9.38 -4.28
N LEU A 25 6.65 8.87 -3.07
CA LEU A 25 7.40 9.61 -2.08
C LEU A 25 8.85 9.80 -2.55
N ASP A 26 9.43 10.95 -2.22
CA ASP A 26 10.87 11.13 -2.34
C ASP A 26 11.58 10.09 -1.43
N PRO A 27 12.45 9.22 -1.98
CA PRO A 27 13.04 8.13 -1.21
C PRO A 27 13.88 8.63 -0.02
N GLN A 28 14.55 9.76 -0.15
CA GLN A 28 15.42 10.28 0.88
C GLN A 28 14.59 10.83 2.05
N LEU A 29 13.57 11.64 1.75
CA LEU A 29 12.65 12.16 2.77
C LEU A 29 11.80 11.05 3.41
N ALA A 30 11.36 10.05 2.64
CA ALA A 30 10.59 8.94 3.18
C ALA A 30 11.37 8.13 4.23
N ILE A 31 12.67 7.95 4.02
CA ILE A 31 13.55 7.26 4.97
C ILE A 31 13.79 8.13 6.21
N GLU A 32 14.12 9.41 6.01
CA GLU A 32 14.48 10.33 7.11
C GLU A 32 13.28 10.64 8.02
N ASP A 33 12.14 11.00 7.44
CA ASP A 33 10.98 11.51 8.20
C ASP A 33 10.05 10.39 8.68
N LEU A 34 9.88 9.33 7.88
CA LEU A 34 8.86 8.31 8.11
C LEU A 34 9.46 6.93 8.43
N GLY A 35 10.77 6.74 8.24
CA GLY A 35 11.41 5.43 8.33
C GLY A 35 10.88 4.44 7.28
N ILE A 36 10.37 4.94 6.15
CA ILE A 36 9.76 4.13 5.10
C ILE A 36 10.76 3.92 3.98
N VAL A 37 11.04 2.65 3.67
CA VAL A 37 11.79 2.26 2.48
C VAL A 37 10.80 2.14 1.31
N THR A 38 10.88 3.06 0.34
CA THR A 38 9.93 3.12 -0.78
C THR A 38 10.01 1.91 -1.71
N SER A 39 11.15 1.21 -1.78
CA SER A 39 11.27 -0.06 -2.52
C SER A 39 10.38 -1.16 -1.95
N ASP A 40 10.04 -1.07 -0.66
CA ASP A 40 9.20 -2.06 0.05
C ASP A 40 7.71 -1.71 -0.01
N ALA A 41 7.32 -0.75 -0.85
CA ALA A 41 5.95 -0.29 -1.01
C ALA A 41 4.92 -1.42 -1.14
N GLN A 42 5.28 -2.52 -1.82
CA GLN A 42 4.39 -3.67 -2.00
C GLN A 42 4.14 -4.46 -0.71
N VAL A 43 5.13 -4.54 0.17
CA VAL A 43 5.03 -5.22 1.47
C VAL A 43 4.22 -4.33 2.42
N LEU A 44 4.58 -3.05 2.51
CA LEU A 44 3.89 -2.07 3.36
C LEU A 44 2.41 -1.93 2.99
N ALA A 45 2.10 -1.80 1.69
CA ALA A 45 0.72 -1.74 1.22
C ALA A 45 -0.05 -3.04 1.49
N ARG A 46 0.62 -4.20 1.45
CA ARG A 46 -0.02 -5.50 1.72
C ARG A 46 -0.37 -5.62 3.20
N GLN A 47 0.55 -5.22 4.09
CA GLN A 47 0.32 -5.18 5.52
C GLN A 47 -0.79 -4.21 5.88
N ALA A 48 -0.79 -2.99 5.34
CA ALA A 48 -1.81 -1.98 5.61
C ALA A 48 -3.22 -2.38 5.15
N VAL A 49 -3.36 -3.05 4.00
CA VAL A 49 -4.68 -3.34 3.41
C VAL A 49 -5.23 -4.71 3.79
N TYR A 50 -4.35 -5.70 3.95
CA TYR A 50 -4.72 -7.10 4.19
C TYR A 50 -4.31 -7.61 5.58
N GLY A 51 -3.47 -6.88 6.32
CA GLY A 51 -3.01 -7.26 7.67
C GLY A 51 -1.99 -8.41 7.67
N ARG A 52 -1.21 -8.59 6.61
CA ARG A 52 -0.23 -9.68 6.43
C ARG A 52 1.06 -9.18 5.80
#